data_AF-A0AA48IDI1-F1
#
_entry.id   AF-A0AA48IDI1-F1
#
_cell.length_a   1.000
_cell.length_b   1.000
_cell.length_c   1.000
_cell.angle_alpha   90.00
_cell.angle_beta   90.00
_cell.angle_gamma   90.00
#
_symmetry.space_group_name_H-M   'P 1'
#
loop_
_entity.id
_entity.type
_entity.pdbx_description
1 polymer ?
#
loop_
_entity_poly.entity_id
_entity_poly.type
_entity_poly.pdbx_seq_one_letter_code
_entity_poly.pdbx_strand_id
1 'polypeptide(L)'
;MPPPSLTGLLTQLRAPIFNTLAPVSNARTGTKYLRRRLRGPGMMAYVRKGFSVPALNAFVKWNKYAGWDRLERPGGKPNYHLSPEEVVPAGFLEVPRHAKPGTANKPNGWIESGAEMERFDDVARRRKMGKGPVKKGEGKRAQMAKSKKKY
;
A
#
# COMPACT_ATOMS: atom_id res chain seq x y z
N MET A 1 2.51 -62.96 19.22
CA MET A 1 2.65 -61.60 19.77
C MET A 1 2.36 -61.67 21.26
N PRO A 2 3.16 -61.03 22.13
CA PRO A 2 2.83 -60.99 23.55
C PRO A 2 1.47 -60.30 23.74
N PRO A 3 0.65 -60.75 24.70
CA PRO A 3 -0.67 -60.17 24.93
C PRO A 3 -0.54 -58.69 25.29
N PRO A 4 -1.43 -57.82 24.79
CA PRO A 4 -1.40 -56.42 25.18
C PRO A 4 -1.57 -56.33 26.69
N SER A 5 -0.65 -55.64 27.35
CA SER A 5 -0.82 -55.29 28.76
C SER A 5 -2.15 -54.55 28.94
N LEU A 6 -2.83 -54.78 30.07
CA LEU A 6 -4.13 -54.18 30.39
C LEU A 6 -4.14 -52.65 30.17
N THR A 7 -3.03 -51.99 30.45
CA THR A 7 -2.84 -50.55 30.23
C THR A 7 -2.88 -50.16 28.75
N GLY A 8 -2.31 -50.98 27.86
CA GLY A 8 -2.38 -50.80 26.41
C GLY A 8 -3.82 -50.95 25.89
N LEU A 9 -4.55 -51.95 26.37
CA LEU A 9 -5.95 -52.18 26.00
C LEU A 9 -6.87 -51.05 26.45
N LEU A 10 -6.72 -50.57 27.69
CA LEU A 10 -7.46 -49.40 28.18
C LEU A 10 -7.15 -48.14 27.37
N THR A 11 -5.89 -47.96 26.93
CA THR A 11 -5.50 -46.83 26.08
C THR A 11 -6.13 -46.93 24.69
N GLN A 12 -6.24 -48.14 24.13
CA GLN A 12 -6.93 -48.40 22.87
C GLN A 12 -8.43 -48.12 22.97
N LEU A 13 -9.11 -48.52 24.06
CA LEU A 13 -10.52 -48.23 24.29
C LEU A 13 -10.78 -46.74 24.54
N ARG A 14 -9.84 -46.04 25.18
CA ARG A 14 -9.91 -44.60 25.45
C ARG A 14 -9.77 -43.76 24.17
N ALA A 15 -8.89 -44.18 23.26
CA ALA A 15 -8.56 -43.44 22.05
C ALA A 15 -9.78 -42.97 21.22
N PRO A 16 -10.77 -43.83 20.88
CA PRO A 16 -11.96 -43.42 20.13
C PRO A 16 -12.87 -42.49 20.93
N ILE A 17 -12.97 -42.65 22.25
CA ILE A 17 -13.81 -41.78 23.11
C ILE A 17 -13.37 -40.31 23.00
N PHE A 18 -12.06 -40.08 22.89
CA PHE A 18 -11.49 -38.74 22.86
C PHE A 18 -10.99 -38.31 21.47
N ASN A 19 -11.32 -39.05 20.40
CA ASN A 19 -10.79 -38.81 19.05
C ASN A 19 -9.25 -38.66 19.03
N THR A 20 -8.56 -39.48 19.81
CA THR A 20 -7.09 -39.53 19.85
C THR A 20 -6.58 -40.79 19.16
N LEU A 21 -5.34 -40.77 18.68
CA LEU A 21 -4.71 -41.93 18.04
C LEU A 21 -4.08 -42.83 19.10
N ALA A 22 -4.50 -44.09 19.18
CA ALA A 22 -3.89 -45.09 20.06
C ALA A 22 -2.48 -45.48 19.57
N PRO A 23 -1.48 -45.61 20.46
CA PRO A 23 -0.18 -46.13 20.09
C PRO A 23 -0.26 -47.66 19.92
N VAL A 24 -0.34 -48.13 18.67
CA VAL A 24 -0.29 -49.57 18.34
C VAL A 24 1.15 -50.07 18.21
N SER A 25 2.07 -49.16 17.85
CA SER A 25 3.51 -49.41 17.76
C SER A 25 4.29 -48.12 18.05
N ASN A 26 5.60 -48.21 18.30
CA ASN A 26 6.48 -47.05 18.49
C ASN A 26 6.93 -46.41 17.15
N ALA A 27 6.12 -46.56 16.09
CA ALA A 27 6.44 -46.03 14.77
C ALA A 27 6.25 -44.51 14.70
N ARG A 28 7.12 -43.83 13.94
CA ARG A 28 7.06 -42.37 13.73
C ARG A 28 6.01 -42.02 12.67
N THR A 29 4.75 -41.88 13.08
CA THR A 29 3.60 -41.61 12.20
C THR A 29 3.47 -40.14 11.73
N GLY A 30 4.41 -39.25 12.08
CA GLY A 30 4.37 -37.85 11.65
C GLY A 30 3.31 -36.96 12.34
N THR A 31 2.56 -37.50 13.30
CA THR A 31 1.51 -36.78 14.05
C THR A 31 1.99 -35.50 14.75
N LYS A 32 3.28 -35.41 15.12
CA LYS A 32 3.91 -34.19 15.65
C LYS A 32 3.74 -33.00 14.70
N TYR A 33 3.89 -33.23 13.39
CA TYR A 33 3.80 -32.17 12.39
C TYR A 33 2.36 -31.78 12.11
N LEU A 34 1.42 -32.74 12.09
CA LEU A 34 0.00 -32.47 11.90
C LEU A 34 -0.65 -31.77 13.11
N ARG A 35 -0.20 -32.07 14.33
CA ARG A 35 -0.64 -31.37 15.56
C ARG A 35 -0.16 -29.92 15.62
N ARG A 36 0.85 -29.55 14.84
CA ARG A 36 1.38 -28.18 14.83
C ARG A 36 0.39 -27.27 14.10
N ARG A 37 -0.12 -26.26 14.81
CA ARG A 37 -1.01 -25.23 14.23
C ARG A 37 -0.32 -24.52 13.06
N LEU A 38 -1.07 -24.25 11.99
CA LEU A 38 -0.60 -23.49 10.84
C LEU A 38 -0.14 -22.09 11.28
N ARG A 39 1.04 -21.66 10.81
CA ARG A 39 1.63 -20.35 11.13
C ARG A 39 1.51 -19.33 9.99
N GLY A 40 1.04 -19.75 8.81
CA GLY A 40 0.96 -18.92 7.61
C GLY A 40 0.22 -17.59 7.81
N PRO A 41 -1.00 -17.57 8.38
CA PRO A 41 -1.74 -16.32 8.61
C PRO A 41 -1.00 -15.35 9.54
N GLY A 42 -0.37 -15.86 10.60
CA GLY A 42 0.41 -15.04 11.53
C GLY A 42 1.67 -14.46 10.87
N MET A 43 2.32 -15.20 9.97
CA MET A 43 3.46 -14.70 9.20
C MET A 43 3.04 -13.58 8.24
N MET A 44 1.90 -13.71 7.57
CA MET A 44 1.40 -12.68 6.64
C MET A 44 0.98 -11.39 7.36
N ALA A 45 0.52 -11.49 8.61
CA ALA A 45 0.15 -10.33 9.42
C ALA A 45 1.35 -9.50 9.90
N TYR A 46 2.58 -10.00 9.77
CA TYR A 46 3.80 -9.33 10.26
C TYR A 46 4.02 -7.96 9.58
N VAL A 47 3.94 -7.92 8.25
CA VAL A 47 3.96 -6.65 7.52
C VAL A 47 2.55 -6.09 7.58
N ARG A 48 2.31 -5.13 8.47
CA ARG A 48 1.08 -4.35 8.43
C ARG A 48 0.99 -3.68 7.07
N LYS A 49 0.04 -4.09 6.24
CA LYS A 49 -0.25 -3.38 4.99
C LYS A 49 -0.72 -1.98 5.37
N GLY A 50 0.15 -1.00 5.13
CA GLY A 50 -0.16 0.40 5.35
C GLY A 50 -1.27 0.88 4.42
N PHE A 51 -1.80 2.04 4.75
CA PHE A 51 -2.72 2.76 3.88
C PHE A 51 -1.96 3.35 2.69
N SER A 52 -2.48 3.13 1.48
CA SER A 52 -1.91 3.65 0.23
C SER A 52 -2.84 4.72 -0.34
N VAL A 53 -2.36 5.96 -0.43
CA VAL A 53 -3.09 7.08 -1.05
C VAL A 53 -3.49 6.78 -2.51
N PRO A 54 -2.62 6.17 -3.35
CA PRO A 54 -3.02 5.71 -4.69
C PRO A 54 -4.18 4.71 -4.68
N ALA A 55 -4.20 3.76 -3.73
CA ALA A 55 -5.28 2.79 -3.64
C ALA A 55 -6.61 3.48 -3.30
N LEU A 56 -6.60 4.45 -2.38
CA LEU A 56 -7.79 5.25 -2.08
C LEU A 56 -8.33 6.02 -3.29
N ASN A 57 -7.43 6.70 -4.01
CA ASN A 57 -7.83 7.50 -5.17
C ASN A 57 -8.40 6.62 -6.31
N ALA A 58 -8.02 5.34 -6.36
CA ALA A 58 -8.61 4.39 -7.31
C ALA A 58 -10.03 3.97 -6.91
N PHE A 59 -10.33 3.85 -5.61
CA PHE A 59 -11.67 3.46 -5.14
C PHE A 59 -12.68 4.60 -5.18
N VAL A 60 -12.23 5.85 -5.00
CA VAL A 60 -13.12 7.01 -4.94
C VAL A 60 -12.75 7.98 -6.05
N LYS A 61 -13.42 7.86 -7.20
CA LYS A 61 -13.25 8.78 -8.34
C LYS A 61 -13.57 10.24 -7.97
N TRP A 62 -14.42 10.45 -6.96
CA TRP A 62 -14.83 11.76 -6.46
C TRP A 62 -14.88 11.76 -4.94
N ASN A 63 -13.88 12.38 -4.29
CA ASN A 63 -13.87 12.48 -2.84
C ASN A 63 -14.76 13.65 -2.43
N LYS A 64 -15.92 13.31 -1.84
CA LYS A 64 -16.89 14.27 -1.33
C LYS A 64 -16.27 15.29 -0.39
N TYR A 65 -15.14 15.00 0.27
CA TYR A 65 -14.51 15.89 1.27
C TYR A 65 -13.29 16.66 0.77
N ALA A 66 -12.90 16.55 -0.51
CA ALA A 66 -11.81 17.38 -1.02
C ALA A 66 -12.29 18.84 -1.13
N GLY A 67 -11.84 19.68 -0.19
CA GLY A 67 -12.23 21.08 -0.09
C GLY A 67 -13.25 21.39 1.01
N TRP A 68 -13.53 20.46 1.93
CA TRP A 68 -14.50 20.68 3.00
C TRP A 68 -13.88 21.23 4.27
N ASP A 69 -13.66 22.54 4.26
CA ASP A 69 -14.26 23.36 5.31
C ASP A 69 -15.72 23.61 4.91
N ARG A 70 -16.64 23.24 5.80
CA ARG A 70 -18.10 23.21 5.59
C ARG A 70 -18.67 24.62 5.46
N LEU A 71 -18.50 25.26 4.31
CA LEU A 71 -19.23 26.48 3.98
C LEU A 71 -20.16 26.17 2.80
N GLU A 72 -21.41 25.85 3.13
CA GLU A 72 -22.49 25.99 2.16
C GLU A 72 -22.60 27.49 1.84
N ARG A 73 -22.27 27.88 0.60
CA ARG A 73 -22.44 29.26 0.13
C ARG A 73 -23.94 29.56 0.02
N PRO A 74 -24.41 30.78 0.35
CA PRO A 74 -25.78 31.17 0.06
C PRO A 74 -25.97 31.14 -1.47
N GLY A 75 -26.88 30.30 -1.99
CA GLY A 75 -27.27 30.33 -3.42
C GLY A 75 -26.98 29.08 -4.28
N GLY A 76 -26.57 27.95 -3.69
CA GLY A 76 -26.82 26.61 -4.28
C GLY A 76 -26.17 26.25 -5.63
N LYS A 77 -25.08 26.91 -6.05
CA LYS A 77 -24.37 26.55 -7.30
C LYS A 77 -23.24 25.53 -7.06
N PRO A 78 -23.13 24.45 -7.88
CA PRO A 78 -22.21 23.32 -7.64
C PRO A 78 -20.76 23.56 -8.09
N ASN A 79 -20.23 24.77 -7.91
CA ASN A 79 -18.82 25.07 -8.17
C ASN A 79 -18.08 25.17 -6.83
N TYR A 80 -17.22 24.20 -6.57
CA TYR A 80 -16.47 23.98 -5.32
C TYR A 80 -15.32 24.98 -5.07
N HIS A 81 -15.43 26.20 -5.60
CA HIS A 81 -14.44 27.26 -5.39
C HIS A 81 -15.20 28.54 -5.01
N LEU A 82 -14.92 29.06 -3.80
CA LEU A 82 -15.17 30.47 -3.48
C LEU A 82 -14.47 31.31 -4.57
N SER A 83 -15.06 32.46 -4.93
CA SER A 83 -14.37 33.38 -5.85
C SER A 83 -13.01 33.74 -5.24
N PRO A 84 -11.92 33.90 -6.01
CA PRO A 84 -10.62 34.33 -5.47
C PRO A 84 -10.71 35.57 -4.56
N GLU A 85 -11.67 36.45 -4.85
CA GLU A 85 -12.00 37.66 -4.08
C GLU A 85 -12.64 37.39 -2.70
N GLU A 86 -13.28 36.23 -2.51
CA GLU A 86 -13.89 35.82 -1.24
C GLU A 86 -12.94 34.99 -0.37
N VAL A 87 -11.97 34.30 -0.99
CA VAL A 87 -10.98 33.48 -0.29
C VAL A 87 -9.92 34.35 0.39
N VAL A 88 -9.56 35.46 -0.26
CA VAL A 88 -8.45 36.30 0.16
C VAL A 88 -8.99 37.56 0.84
N PRO A 89 -8.70 37.80 2.13
CA PRO A 89 -9.13 39.01 2.81
C PRO A 89 -8.66 40.28 2.09
N ALA A 90 -9.44 41.35 2.17
CA ALA A 90 -9.12 42.63 1.57
C ALA A 90 -7.70 43.10 2.00
N GLY A 91 -6.83 43.37 1.01
CA GLY A 91 -5.44 43.77 1.22
C GLY A 91 -4.38 42.67 1.01
N PHE A 92 -4.80 41.43 0.75
CA PHE A 92 -3.90 40.33 0.43
C PHE A 92 -4.01 39.95 -1.07
N LEU A 93 -2.89 39.50 -1.65
CA LEU A 93 -2.84 38.99 -3.03
C LEU A 93 -2.72 37.47 -2.99
N GLU A 94 -3.57 36.77 -3.75
CA GLU A 94 -3.42 35.32 -3.91
C GLU A 94 -2.13 35.03 -4.70
N VAL A 95 -1.23 34.25 -4.11
CA VAL A 95 -0.08 33.73 -4.85
C VAL A 95 -0.58 32.61 -5.76
N PRO A 96 -0.44 32.73 -7.10
CA PRO A 96 -0.92 31.70 -8.00
C PRO A 96 -0.19 30.40 -7.71
N ARG A 97 -0.93 29.38 -7.29
CA ARG A 97 -0.39 28.02 -7.19
C ARG A 97 -0.07 27.58 -8.62
N HIS A 98 1.21 27.53 -8.98
CA HIS A 98 1.62 27.07 -10.31
C HIS A 98 0.94 25.74 -10.64
N ALA A 99 0.43 25.62 -11.87
CA ALA A 99 -0.14 24.37 -12.37
C ALA A 99 0.93 23.28 -12.28
N LYS A 100 0.71 22.35 -11.33
CA LYS A 100 1.65 21.25 -11.06
C LYS A 100 1.86 20.43 -12.34
N PRO A 101 3.09 20.08 -12.71
CA PRO A 101 3.34 19.24 -13.89
C PRO A 101 2.62 17.89 -13.74
N GLY A 102 1.75 17.54 -14.69
CA GLY A 102 0.98 16.27 -14.70
C GLY A 102 -0.40 16.32 -14.02
N THR A 103 -0.95 17.50 -13.75
CA THR A 103 -2.16 17.68 -12.91
C THR A 103 -3.38 18.15 -13.70
N ALA A 104 -3.29 18.20 -15.03
CA ALA A 104 -4.33 18.76 -15.89
C ALA A 104 -5.65 17.95 -15.87
N ASN A 105 -5.67 16.73 -15.33
CA ASN A 105 -6.85 15.83 -15.36
C ASN A 105 -7.07 15.09 -14.02
N LYS A 106 -6.81 15.71 -12.87
CA LYS A 106 -7.19 15.08 -11.59
C LYS A 106 -8.66 15.42 -11.29
N PRO A 107 -9.56 14.42 -11.14
CA PRO A 107 -10.93 14.70 -10.76
C PRO A 107 -10.98 15.35 -9.37
N ASN A 108 -11.99 16.20 -9.16
CA ASN A 108 -12.26 16.82 -7.85
C ASN A 108 -12.29 15.72 -6.79
N GLY A 109 -11.39 15.77 -5.80
CA GLY A 109 -11.30 14.69 -4.82
C GLY A 109 -9.93 14.11 -4.52
N TRP A 110 -8.95 14.35 -5.41
CA TRP A 110 -7.68 13.64 -5.37
C TRP A 110 -6.88 13.92 -4.10
N ILE A 111 -6.60 12.88 -3.31
CA ILE A 111 -5.78 13.00 -2.09
C ILE A 111 -4.31 12.99 -2.51
N GLU A 112 -3.53 13.96 -2.03
CA GLU A 112 -2.09 14.03 -2.23
C GLU A 112 -1.34 13.83 -0.92
N SER A 113 -0.23 13.10 -0.96
CA SER A 113 0.67 12.93 0.18
C SER A 113 1.64 14.11 0.24
N GLY A 114 1.80 14.75 1.42
CA GLY A 114 2.72 15.87 1.62
C GLY A 114 4.17 15.54 1.23
N ALA A 115 4.67 14.37 1.65
CA ALA A 115 6.01 13.91 1.31
C ALA A 115 6.20 13.70 -0.21
N GLU A 116 5.13 13.29 -0.90
CA GLU A 116 5.19 13.10 -2.35
C GLU A 116 5.18 14.44 -3.10
N MET A 117 4.48 15.45 -2.56
CA MET A 117 4.55 16.83 -3.08
C MET A 117 5.96 17.40 -2.95
N GLU A 118 6.56 17.28 -1.76
CA GLU A 118 7.93 17.75 -1.52
C GLU A 118 8.92 17.07 -2.47
N ARG A 119 8.77 15.75 -2.69
CA ARG A 119 9.58 15.01 -3.68
C ARG A 119 9.45 15.60 -5.10
N PHE A 120 8.24 15.97 -5.51
CA PHE A 120 8.03 16.58 -6.83
C PHE A 120 8.70 17.95 -6.95
N ASP A 121 8.59 18.79 -5.92
CA ASP A 121 9.22 20.11 -5.89
C ASP A 121 10.74 19.99 -5.94
N ASP A 122 11.30 19.03 -5.21
CA ASP A 122 12.72 18.74 -5.22
C ASP A 122 13.21 18.26 -6.58
N VAL A 123 12.46 17.37 -7.23
CA VAL A 123 12.76 16.90 -8.59
C VAL A 123 12.67 18.06 -9.59
N ALA A 124 11.66 18.92 -9.48
CA ALA A 124 11.49 20.08 -10.34
C ALA A 124 12.66 21.07 -10.16
N ARG A 125 13.07 21.32 -8.92
CA ARG A 125 14.23 22.15 -8.59
C ARG A 125 15.53 21.58 -9.16
N ARG A 126 15.77 20.26 -9.01
CA ARG A 126 16.94 19.59 -9.61
C ARG A 126 16.94 19.66 -11.13
N ARG A 127 15.77 19.50 -11.76
CA ARG A 127 15.60 19.65 -13.21
C ARG A 127 15.95 21.06 -13.67
N LYS A 128 15.50 22.11 -12.96
CA LYS A 128 15.86 23.52 -13.27
C LYS A 128 17.37 23.75 -13.25
N MET A 129 18.11 23.06 -12.37
CA MET A 129 19.58 23.15 -12.30
C MET A 129 20.32 22.21 -13.28
N GLY A 130 19.62 21.47 -14.15
CA GLY A 130 20.24 20.46 -15.01
C GLY A 130 20.78 19.22 -14.25
N LYS A 131 20.49 19.11 -12.95
CA LYS A 131 20.87 17.98 -12.07
C LYS A 131 19.73 16.97 -11.89
N GLY A 132 18.73 17.02 -12.78
CA GLY A 132 17.62 16.08 -12.78
C GLY A 132 18.06 14.67 -13.21
N PRO A 133 17.27 13.64 -12.88
CA PRO A 133 17.53 12.29 -13.37
C PRO A 133 17.45 12.27 -14.91
N VAL A 134 18.45 11.63 -15.53
CA VAL A 134 18.49 11.41 -16.98
C VAL A 134 17.42 10.39 -17.39
N LYS A 135 16.93 10.46 -18.63
CA LYS A 135 15.99 9.50 -19.17
C LYS A 135 16.59 8.08 -19.14
N LYS A 136 15.79 7.11 -18.70
CA LYS A 136 16.20 5.70 -18.59
C LYS A 136 16.69 5.20 -19.95
N GLY A 137 17.88 4.58 -19.98
CA GLY A 137 18.51 4.08 -21.21
C GLY A 137 19.37 5.11 -21.97
N GLU A 138 19.35 6.38 -21.58
CA GLU A 138 20.13 7.46 -22.19
C GLU A 138 21.25 7.98 -21.27
N GLY A 139 21.57 7.26 -20.20
CA GLY A 139 22.70 7.59 -19.34
C GLY A 139 24.03 7.51 -20.09
N LYS A 140 25.03 8.27 -19.63
CA LYS A 140 26.37 8.37 -20.27
C LYS A 140 26.97 7.01 -20.63
N ARG A 141 26.85 6.00 -19.75
CA ARG A 141 27.35 4.64 -20.00
C ARG A 141 26.64 3.93 -21.17
N ALA A 142 25.33 4.12 -21.31
CA ALA A 142 24.55 3.52 -22.40
C ALA A 142 24.88 4.16 -23.75
N GLN A 143 25.19 5.46 -23.77
CA GLN A 143 25.65 6.15 -24.98
C GLN A 143 27.06 5.69 -25.41
N MET A 144 27.99 5.52 -24.46
CA MET A 144 29.34 5.02 -24.74
C MET A 144 29.35 3.57 -25.28
N ALA A 145 28.39 2.74 -24.86
CA ALA A 145 28.24 1.39 -25.42
C ALA A 145 27.75 1.41 -26.88
N LYS A 146 26.91 2.38 -27.26
CA LYS A 146 26.47 2.56 -28.65
C LYS A 146 27.58 3.10 -29.55
N SER A 147 28.46 3.95 -29.03
CA SER A 147 29.56 4.51 -29.83
C SER A 147 30.65 3.49 -30.17
N LYS A 148 30.88 2.47 -29.32
CA LYS A 148 31.90 1.44 -29.54
C LYS A 148 31.56 0.40 -30.62
N LYS A 149 30.31 0.31 -31.08
CA LYS A 149 29.86 -0.70 -32.06
C LYS A 149 29.84 -0.18 -33.51
N LYS A 150 30.55 0.90 -33.81
CA LYS A 150 30.73 1.44 -35.17
C LYS A 150 32.12 1.06 -35.70
N TYR A 151 32.36 -0.22 -35.94
CA TYR A 151 33.40 -0.75 -36.84
C TYR A 151 32.89 -2.08 -37.37
#